data_AF-A0A7R9WNI6-F1
#
_entry.id   AF-A0A7R9WNI6-F1
#
_cell.length_a   1.000
_cell.length_b   1.000
_cell.length_c   1.000
_cell.angle_alpha   90.00
_cell.angle_beta   90.00
_cell.angle_gamma   90.00
#
_symmetry.space_group_name_H-M   'P 1'
#
loop_
_entity.id
_entity.type
_entity.pdbx_description
1 polymer ?
#
loop_
_entity_poly.entity_id
_entity_poly.type
_entity_poly.pdbx_seq_one_letter_code
_entity_poly.pdbx_strand_id
1 'polypeptide(L)'
;ETASLNNATANSVATAGDMLLQDLNELADDFLSLMKRLAEETHTSNKNKAIFLINNLDSVVCIFRERRVVGKELNRILEDLLKQRELFVEEELLCHGFSKMIAFLQQTEAHLVAAAKNKDMKQDMVNVQVVEALVRDFASNWRQRLEDMNRNVLSYFSNFRNGMEILKQVLTQLLLYYTRFQDVLRKVFAARGQAMPSFCKDLVPTATILAEIKKYALSI
;
A
#
# COMPACT_ATOMS: atom_id res chain seq x y z
N GLU A 1 -32.06 18.92 -55.15
CA GLU A 1 -31.97 17.44 -55.28
C GLU A 1 -30.58 17.02 -54.83
N THR A 2 -30.33 16.53 -53.61
CA THR A 2 -30.69 15.23 -53.02
C THR A 2 -30.37 14.02 -53.90
N ALA A 3 -29.65 13.05 -53.30
CA ALA A 3 -29.29 11.69 -53.75
C ALA A 3 -27.80 11.58 -54.18
N SER A 4 -26.94 10.74 -53.59
CA SER A 4 -27.14 9.73 -52.56
C SER A 4 -25.84 9.43 -51.83
N LEU A 5 -25.99 9.32 -50.52
CA LEU A 5 -25.16 8.59 -49.58
C LEU A 5 -24.71 7.22 -50.15
N ASN A 6 -23.42 7.06 -50.39
CA ASN A 6 -22.78 5.75 -50.31
C ASN A 6 -22.05 5.67 -48.98
N ASN A 7 -22.83 5.37 -47.94
CA ASN A 7 -22.33 4.89 -46.67
C ASN A 7 -21.85 3.45 -46.91
N ALA A 8 -20.66 3.31 -47.47
CA ALA A 8 -19.94 2.05 -47.44
C ALA A 8 -19.44 1.88 -46.01
N THR A 9 -20.24 1.20 -45.19
CA THR A 9 -19.80 0.56 -43.96
C THR A 9 -18.59 -0.28 -44.29
N ALA A 10 -17.40 0.28 -44.07
CA ALA A 10 -16.16 -0.45 -44.00
C ALA A 10 -16.25 -1.35 -42.76
N ASN A 11 -16.95 -2.48 -42.89
CA ASN A 11 -16.73 -3.63 -42.03
C ASN A 11 -15.29 -4.09 -42.34
N SER A 12 -14.31 -3.51 -41.64
CA SER A 12 -12.97 -4.07 -41.61
C SER A 12 -13.11 -5.46 -40.99
N VAL A 13 -13.15 -6.49 -41.84
CA VAL A 13 -13.08 -7.88 -41.40
C VAL A 13 -11.81 -7.98 -40.57
N ALA A 14 -11.97 -8.16 -39.26
CA ALA A 14 -10.86 -8.33 -38.34
C ALA A 14 -9.94 -9.42 -38.91
N THR A 15 -8.66 -9.11 -39.05
CA THR A 15 -7.73 -10.08 -39.62
C THR A 15 -7.64 -11.30 -38.70
N ALA A 16 -7.21 -12.45 -39.20
CA ALA A 16 -6.97 -13.61 -38.34
C ALA A 16 -5.99 -13.28 -37.19
N GLY A 17 -5.07 -12.33 -37.40
CA GLY A 17 -4.20 -11.81 -36.36
C GLY A 17 -4.95 -10.99 -35.30
N ASP A 18 -5.93 -10.19 -35.69
CA ASP A 18 -6.76 -9.42 -34.75
C ASP A 18 -7.65 -10.34 -33.90
N MET A 19 -8.19 -11.40 -34.50
CA MET A 19 -8.96 -12.42 -33.78
C MET A 19 -8.08 -13.16 -32.75
N LEU A 20 -6.87 -13.57 -33.14
CA LEU A 20 -5.93 -14.21 -32.21
C LEU A 20 -5.50 -13.29 -31.06
N LEU A 21 -5.29 -12.00 -31.33
CA LEU A 21 -4.99 -11.03 -30.29
C LEU A 21 -6.18 -10.83 -29.36
N GLN A 22 -7.42 -10.86 -29.87
CA GLN A 22 -8.62 -10.82 -29.05
C GLN A 22 -8.71 -12.06 -28.14
N ASP A 23 -8.55 -13.26 -28.69
CA ASP A 23 -8.60 -14.52 -27.93
C ASP A 23 -7.54 -14.56 -26.81
N LEU A 24 -6.33 -14.04 -27.07
CA LEU A 24 -5.29 -13.92 -26.05
C LEU A 24 -5.66 -12.94 -24.93
N ASN A 25 -6.30 -11.81 -25.26
CA ASN A 25 -6.78 -10.87 -24.24
C ASN A 25 -7.91 -11.49 -23.40
N GLU A 26 -8.82 -12.24 -24.02
CA GLU A 26 -9.88 -12.96 -23.30
C GLU A 26 -9.30 -14.02 -22.36
N LEU A 27 -8.30 -14.78 -22.83
CA LEU A 27 -7.60 -15.75 -21.99
C LEU A 27 -6.88 -15.10 -20.79
N ALA A 28 -6.26 -13.94 -21.00
CA ALA A 28 -5.62 -13.19 -19.92
C ALA A 28 -6.63 -12.73 -18.87
N ASP A 29 -7.81 -12.31 -19.30
CA ASP A 29 -8.90 -11.89 -18.43
C ASP A 29 -9.48 -13.05 -17.63
N ASP A 30 -9.69 -14.19 -18.27
CA ASP A 30 -10.11 -15.42 -17.61
C ASP A 30 -9.07 -15.92 -16.60
N PHE A 31 -7.79 -15.82 -16.94
CA PHE A 31 -6.70 -16.11 -16.01
C PHE A 31 -6.76 -15.19 -14.77
N LEU A 32 -6.84 -13.87 -14.97
CA LEU A 32 -6.92 -12.91 -13.85
C LEU A 32 -8.17 -13.15 -12.99
N SER A 33 -9.30 -13.46 -13.62
CA SER A 33 -10.56 -13.78 -12.95
C SER A 33 -10.44 -15.04 -12.09
N LEU A 34 -9.85 -16.10 -12.66
CA LEU A 34 -9.57 -17.34 -11.94
C LEU A 34 -8.66 -17.10 -10.74
N MET A 35 -7.58 -16.34 -10.92
CA MET A 35 -6.65 -16.02 -9.83
C MET A 35 -7.32 -15.29 -8.68
N LYS A 36 -8.19 -14.31 -8.98
CA LYS A 36 -8.97 -13.58 -7.96
C LYS A 36 -9.93 -14.51 -7.24
N ARG A 37 -10.68 -15.35 -7.97
CA ARG A 37 -11.60 -16.33 -7.38
C ARG A 37 -10.88 -17.34 -6.47
N LEU A 38 -9.74 -17.88 -6.92
CA LEU A 38 -8.94 -18.80 -6.12
C LEU A 38 -8.42 -18.13 -4.85
N ALA A 39 -8.00 -16.88 -4.92
CA ALA A 39 -7.58 -16.14 -3.73
C ALA A 39 -8.74 -16.02 -2.72
N GLU A 40 -9.94 -15.70 -3.20
CA GLU A 40 -11.15 -15.58 -2.36
C GLU A 40 -11.58 -16.89 -1.73
N GLU A 41 -11.50 -18.01 -2.46
CA GLU A 41 -11.91 -19.33 -1.98
C GLU A 41 -10.90 -19.95 -1.01
N THR A 42 -9.60 -19.74 -1.22
CA THR A 42 -8.54 -20.44 -0.48
C THR A 42 -8.04 -19.69 0.75
N HIS A 43 -8.26 -18.37 0.82
CA HIS A 43 -7.71 -17.54 1.88
C HIS A 43 -8.77 -16.69 2.57
N THR A 44 -8.75 -16.68 3.89
CA THR A 44 -9.70 -15.90 4.70
C THR A 44 -9.23 -14.46 4.90
N SER A 45 -7.93 -14.27 5.19
CA SER A 45 -7.33 -12.96 5.41
C SER A 45 -6.98 -12.25 4.09
N ASN A 46 -7.31 -10.96 4.00
CA ASN A 46 -6.92 -10.08 2.89
C ASN A 46 -5.41 -10.08 2.65
N LYS A 47 -4.60 -10.15 3.72
CA LYS A 47 -3.15 -10.27 3.62
C LYS A 47 -2.72 -11.51 2.83
N ASN A 48 -3.31 -12.67 3.15
CA ASN A 48 -2.97 -13.92 2.47
C ASN A 48 -3.46 -13.94 1.01
N LYS A 49 -4.64 -13.35 0.75
CA LYS A 49 -5.14 -13.13 -0.61
C LYS A 49 -4.16 -12.28 -1.43
N ALA A 50 -3.68 -11.18 -0.85
CA ALA A 50 -2.71 -10.28 -1.50
C ALA A 50 -1.37 -10.99 -1.74
N ILE A 51 -0.83 -11.74 -0.76
CA ILE A 51 0.42 -12.52 -0.94
C ILE A 51 0.28 -13.49 -2.12
N PHE A 52 -0.81 -14.26 -2.16
CA PHE A 52 -1.07 -15.20 -3.24
C PHE A 52 -1.13 -14.53 -4.61
N LEU A 53 -1.92 -13.45 -4.73
CA LEU A 53 -2.04 -12.71 -5.98
C LEU A 53 -0.70 -12.09 -6.41
N ILE A 54 0.04 -11.47 -5.49
CA ILE A 54 1.35 -10.88 -5.78
C ILE A 54 2.31 -11.92 -6.34
N ASN A 55 2.44 -13.09 -5.71
CA ASN A 55 3.39 -14.12 -6.15
C ASN A 55 3.07 -14.63 -7.55
N ASN A 56 1.79 -14.85 -7.85
CA ASN A 56 1.36 -15.34 -9.15
C ASN A 56 1.48 -14.27 -10.24
N LEU A 57 1.03 -13.04 -9.97
CA LEU A 57 1.14 -11.93 -10.92
C LEU A 57 2.61 -11.56 -11.20
N ASP A 58 3.46 -11.56 -10.17
CA ASP A 58 4.91 -11.33 -10.35
C ASP A 58 5.56 -12.42 -11.21
N SER A 59 5.15 -13.69 -11.03
CA SER A 59 5.62 -14.79 -11.87
C SER A 59 5.25 -14.59 -13.35
N VAL A 60 4.01 -14.18 -13.62
CA VAL A 60 3.56 -13.86 -14.99
C VAL A 60 4.34 -12.68 -15.57
N VAL A 61 4.53 -11.60 -14.79
CA VAL A 61 5.32 -10.44 -15.19
C VAL A 61 6.76 -10.82 -15.52
N CYS A 62 7.39 -11.70 -14.74
CA CYS A 62 8.73 -12.18 -15.01
C CYS A 62 8.81 -12.91 -16.35
N ILE A 63 7.89 -13.85 -16.60
CA ILE A 63 7.82 -14.59 -17.86
C ILE A 63 7.58 -13.64 -19.04
N PHE A 64 6.66 -12.69 -18.91
CA PHE A 64 6.34 -11.73 -19.97
C PHE A 64 7.54 -10.86 -20.31
N ARG A 65 8.28 -10.39 -19.31
CA ARG A 65 9.52 -9.62 -19.49
C ARG A 65 10.61 -10.45 -20.18
N GLU A 66 10.81 -11.70 -19.76
CA GLU A 66 11.78 -12.62 -20.38
C GLU A 66 11.47 -12.87 -21.86
N ARG A 67 10.18 -13.03 -22.19
CA ARG A 67 9.68 -13.23 -23.56
C ARG A 67 9.55 -11.94 -24.36
N ARG A 68 9.88 -10.79 -23.77
CA ARG A 68 9.76 -9.44 -24.37
C ARG A 68 8.34 -9.14 -24.86
N VAL A 69 7.34 -9.68 -24.18
CA VAL A 69 5.93 -9.35 -24.43
C VAL A 69 5.72 -7.90 -24.02
N VAL A 70 5.17 -7.11 -24.93
CA VAL A 70 4.81 -5.70 -24.70
C VAL A 70 3.38 -5.50 -25.19
N GLY A 71 2.57 -4.83 -24.38
CA GLY A 71 1.17 -4.64 -24.72
C GLY A 71 0.32 -4.19 -23.54
N LYS A 72 -0.97 -3.98 -23.81
CA LYS A 72 -1.97 -3.56 -22.82
C LYS A 72 -2.14 -4.60 -21.72
N GLU A 73 -2.03 -5.88 -22.05
CA GLU A 73 -2.12 -7.00 -21.11
C GLU A 73 -1.06 -6.91 -20.01
N LEU A 74 0.22 -6.76 -20.38
CA LEU A 74 1.31 -6.59 -19.41
C LEU A 74 1.07 -5.39 -18.50
N ASN A 75 0.62 -4.26 -19.06
CA ASN A 75 0.33 -3.06 -18.27
C ASN A 75 -0.80 -3.32 -17.26
N ARG A 76 -1.87 -4.03 -17.66
CA ARG A 76 -2.96 -4.41 -16.75
C ARG A 76 -2.50 -5.31 -15.62
N ILE A 77 -1.67 -6.32 -15.92
CA ILE A 77 -1.11 -7.21 -14.90
C ILE A 77 -0.19 -6.43 -13.94
N LEU A 78 0.61 -5.50 -14.46
CA LEU A 78 1.43 -4.61 -13.65
C LEU A 78 0.58 -3.71 -12.75
N GLU A 79 -0.50 -3.13 -13.26
CA GLU A 79 -1.43 -2.31 -12.46
C GLU A 79 -2.09 -3.12 -11.35
N ASP A 80 -2.56 -4.33 -11.66
CA ASP A 80 -3.16 -5.21 -10.66
C ASP A 80 -2.12 -5.67 -9.63
N LEU A 81 -0.89 -5.99 -10.05
CA LEU A 81 0.22 -6.29 -9.14
C LEU A 81 0.51 -5.11 -8.21
N LEU A 82 0.56 -3.88 -8.72
CA LEU A 82 0.77 -2.68 -7.91
C LEU A 82 -0.34 -2.50 -6.86
N LYS A 83 -1.61 -2.63 -7.25
CA LYS A 83 -2.75 -2.55 -6.32
C LYS A 83 -2.65 -3.60 -5.21
N GLN A 84 -2.26 -4.83 -5.54
CA GLN A 84 -2.10 -5.89 -4.53
C GLN A 84 -0.92 -5.61 -3.60
N ARG A 85 0.19 -5.05 -4.11
CA ARG A 85 1.32 -4.62 -3.28
C ARG A 85 0.91 -3.52 -2.30
N GLU A 86 0.16 -2.50 -2.76
CA GLU A 86 -0.37 -1.44 -1.90
C GLU A 86 -1.29 -2.00 -0.81
N LEU A 87 -2.20 -2.91 -1.16
CA LEU A 87 -3.09 -3.58 -0.21
C LEU A 87 -2.28 -4.38 0.83
N PHE A 88 -1.29 -5.16 0.39
CA PHE A 88 -0.41 -5.92 1.27
C PHE A 88 0.35 -5.00 2.22
N VAL A 89 0.87 -3.87 1.74
CA VAL A 89 1.60 -2.90 2.56
C VAL A 89 0.74 -2.39 3.71
N GLU A 90 -0.50 -2.00 3.44
CA GLU A 90 -1.42 -1.55 4.50
C GLU A 90 -1.75 -2.68 5.47
N GLU A 91 -2.11 -3.86 4.98
CA GLU A 91 -2.44 -5.02 5.82
C GLU A 91 -1.25 -5.47 6.70
N GLU A 92 -0.02 -5.43 6.18
CA GLU A 92 1.19 -5.77 6.93
C GLU A 92 1.39 -4.79 8.11
N LEU A 93 1.23 -3.48 7.89
CA LEU A 93 1.34 -2.48 8.94
C LEU A 93 0.25 -2.65 10.01
N LEU A 94 -0.99 -2.96 9.61
CA LEU A 94 -2.09 -3.19 10.54
C LEU A 94 -1.85 -4.43 11.42
N CYS A 95 -1.31 -5.51 10.83
CA CYS A 95 -1.01 -6.76 11.54
C CYS A 95 0.11 -6.62 12.57
N HIS A 96 1.12 -5.78 12.31
CA HIS A 96 2.29 -5.61 13.19
C HIS A 96 2.10 -4.58 14.31
N GLY A 97 0.85 -4.30 14.70
CA GLY A 97 0.55 -3.48 15.87
C GLY A 97 0.62 -1.96 15.62
N PHE A 98 0.75 -1.50 14.37
CA PHE A 98 0.63 -0.08 14.05
C PHE A 98 -0.82 0.39 13.87
N SER A 99 -1.79 -0.55 13.89
CA SER A 99 -3.22 -0.27 13.72
C SER A 99 -3.76 0.82 14.64
N LYS A 100 -3.40 0.80 15.93
CA LYS A 100 -3.85 1.83 16.90
C LYS A 100 -3.30 3.22 16.56
N MET A 101 -2.03 3.30 16.16
CA MET A 101 -1.39 4.55 15.75
C MET A 101 -2.02 5.10 14.47
N ILE A 102 -2.27 4.23 13.48
CA ILE A 102 -2.89 4.60 12.20
C ILE A 102 -4.34 5.06 12.41
N ALA A 103 -5.12 4.35 13.24
CA ALA A 103 -6.48 4.75 13.58
C ALA A 103 -6.52 6.11 14.30
N PHE A 104 -5.62 6.32 15.26
CA PHE A 104 -5.47 7.61 15.94
C PHE A 104 -5.14 8.74 14.95
N LEU A 105 -4.21 8.50 14.03
CA LEU A 105 -3.83 9.44 12.98
C LEU A 105 -5.02 9.85 12.12
N GLN A 106 -5.73 8.88 11.57
CA GLN A 106 -6.86 9.12 10.67
C GLN A 106 -7.99 9.90 11.37
N GLN A 107 -8.33 9.51 12.60
CA GLN A 107 -9.35 10.21 13.40
C GLN A 107 -8.91 11.64 13.69
N THR A 108 -7.69 11.82 14.19
CA THR A 108 -7.21 13.15 14.61
C THR A 108 -7.05 14.10 13.43
N GLU A 109 -6.54 13.62 12.29
CA GLU A 109 -6.45 14.45 11.08
C GLU A 109 -7.82 14.87 10.55
N ALA A 110 -8.81 13.96 10.54
CA ALA A 110 -10.18 14.30 10.16
C ALA A 110 -10.76 15.38 11.10
N HIS A 111 -10.52 15.26 12.41
CA HIS A 111 -10.90 16.27 13.40
C HIS A 111 -10.17 17.60 13.20
N LEU A 112 -8.87 17.60 12.88
CA LEU A 112 -8.10 18.82 12.61
C LEU A 112 -8.63 19.55 11.36
N VAL A 113 -8.98 18.81 10.31
CA VAL A 113 -9.59 19.38 9.09
C VAL A 113 -10.98 19.96 9.39
N ALA A 114 -11.79 19.28 10.19
CA ALA A 114 -13.11 19.78 10.61
C ALA A 114 -13.00 21.04 11.48
N ALA A 115 -12.08 21.05 12.45
CA ALA A 115 -11.85 22.20 13.34
C ALA A 115 -11.27 23.43 12.62
N ALA A 116 -10.52 23.22 11.51
CA ALA A 116 -10.10 24.32 10.65
C ALA A 116 -11.29 25.02 9.96
N LYS A 117 -12.39 24.28 9.73
CA LYS A 117 -13.63 24.81 9.14
C LYS A 117 -14.59 25.41 10.19
N ASN A 118 -14.56 24.93 11.44
CA ASN A 118 -15.43 25.39 12.52
C ASN A 118 -14.63 25.80 13.77
N LYS A 119 -14.55 27.11 14.05
CA LYS A 119 -13.72 27.68 15.12
C LYS A 119 -14.15 27.30 16.55
N ASP A 120 -15.38 26.83 16.76
CA ASP A 120 -15.92 26.45 18.07
C ASP A 120 -15.56 25.01 18.51
N MET A 121 -14.98 24.19 17.63
CA MET A 121 -14.63 22.77 17.90
C MET A 121 -13.24 22.55 18.52
N LYS A 122 -12.63 23.57 19.13
CA LYS A 122 -11.20 23.52 19.49
C LYS A 122 -10.87 22.76 20.79
N GLN A 123 -11.84 22.43 21.63
CA GLN A 123 -11.52 22.19 23.04
C GLN A 123 -11.26 20.74 23.44
N ASP A 124 -11.63 19.74 22.64
CA ASP A 124 -11.51 18.32 23.06
C ASP A 124 -10.89 17.40 22.01
N MET A 125 -9.81 17.85 21.37
CA MET A 125 -9.23 17.19 20.20
C MET A 125 -8.66 15.79 20.45
N VAL A 126 -8.02 15.52 21.60
CA VAL A 126 -7.27 14.27 21.83
C VAL A 126 -7.12 13.94 23.33
N ASN A 127 -7.33 12.66 23.68
CA ASN A 127 -7.00 12.12 25.00
C ASN A 127 -5.47 11.92 25.14
N VAL A 128 -4.86 12.66 26.07
CA VAL A 128 -3.40 12.66 26.29
C VAL A 128 -2.87 11.29 26.74
N GLN A 129 -3.64 10.53 27.53
CA GLN A 129 -3.24 9.21 28.02
C GLN A 129 -3.13 8.19 26.87
N VAL A 130 -4.02 8.29 25.88
CA VAL A 130 -3.98 7.44 24.67
C VAL A 130 -2.73 7.76 23.85
N VAL A 131 -2.42 9.05 23.69
CA VAL A 131 -1.19 9.48 22.99
C VAL A 131 0.05 8.98 23.70
N GLU A 132 0.13 9.13 25.02
CA GLU A 132 1.26 8.66 25.80
C GLU A 132 1.48 7.15 25.64
N ALA A 133 0.41 6.37 25.71
CA ALA A 133 0.48 4.92 25.50
C ALA A 133 0.98 4.58 24.09
N LEU A 134 0.54 5.30 23.05
CA LEU A 134 0.99 5.10 21.66
C LEU A 134 2.47 5.44 21.49
N VAL A 135 2.93 6.57 22.06
CA VAL A 135 4.33 7.00 21.97
C VAL A 135 5.24 5.99 22.66
N ARG A 136 4.89 5.56 23.87
CA ARG A 136 5.66 4.57 24.63
C ARG A 136 5.67 3.20 23.93
N ASP A 137 4.51 2.72 23.46
CA ASP A 137 4.42 1.46 22.71
C ASP A 137 5.29 1.46 21.46
N PHE A 138 5.24 2.55 20.69
CA PHE A 138 6.09 2.69 19.51
C PHE A 138 7.56 2.69 19.90
N ALA A 139 7.96 3.52 20.87
CA ALA A 139 9.36 3.65 21.31
C ALA A 139 9.97 2.32 21.77
N SER A 140 9.20 1.48 22.46
CA SER A 140 9.65 0.17 22.95
C SER A 140 9.71 -0.89 21.86
N ASN A 141 8.77 -0.92 20.92
CA ASN A 141 8.55 -2.08 20.06
C ASN A 141 8.92 -1.87 18.57
N TRP A 142 9.18 -0.65 18.12
CA TRP A 142 9.33 -0.35 16.68
C TRP A 142 10.46 -1.14 16.01
N ARG A 143 11.62 -1.33 16.67
CA ARG A 143 12.75 -2.08 16.09
C ARG A 143 12.41 -3.54 15.88
N GLN A 144 11.81 -4.18 16.90
CA GLN A 144 11.40 -5.57 16.83
C GLN A 144 10.33 -5.78 15.76
N ARG A 145 9.30 -4.92 15.72
CA ARG A 145 8.25 -4.95 14.68
C ARG A 145 8.84 -4.80 13.27
N LEU A 146 9.85 -3.96 13.12
CA LEU A 146 10.53 -3.73 11.84
C LEU A 146 11.35 -4.97 11.41
N GLU A 147 12.04 -5.63 12.35
CA GLU A 147 12.74 -6.89 12.09
C GLU A 147 11.80 -8.03 11.74
N ASP A 148 10.68 -8.16 12.46
CA ASP A 148 9.64 -9.15 12.19
C ASP A 148 9.03 -8.96 10.80
N MET A 149 8.78 -7.71 10.41
CA MET A 149 8.28 -7.35 9.09
C MET A 149 9.28 -7.69 7.99
N ASN A 150 10.57 -7.41 8.19
CA ASN A 150 11.62 -7.83 7.26
C ASN A 150 11.63 -9.36 7.07
N ARG A 151 11.62 -10.12 8.17
CA ARG A 151 11.61 -11.59 8.12
C ARG A 151 10.36 -12.12 7.39
N ASN A 152 9.19 -11.59 7.73
CA ASN A 152 7.92 -12.01 7.15
C ASN A 152 7.86 -11.75 5.64
N VAL A 153 8.19 -10.53 5.19
CA VAL A 153 8.21 -10.17 3.77
C VAL A 153 9.15 -11.09 2.99
N LEU A 154 10.36 -11.34 3.50
CA LEU A 154 11.31 -12.24 2.85
C LEU A 154 10.83 -13.71 2.80
N SER A 155 9.95 -14.12 3.72
CA SER A 155 9.37 -15.48 3.70
C SER A 155 8.17 -15.63 2.77
N TYR A 156 7.42 -14.56 2.50
CA TYR A 156 6.17 -14.63 1.75
C TYR A 156 6.38 -14.59 0.24
N PHE A 157 7.44 -13.94 -0.24
CA PHE A 157 7.65 -13.70 -1.66
C PHE A 157 8.79 -14.56 -2.21
N SER A 158 8.45 -15.44 -3.15
CA SER A 158 9.40 -16.38 -3.77
C SER A 158 10.45 -15.67 -4.62
N ASN A 159 10.06 -14.56 -5.27
CA ASN A 159 10.97 -13.71 -6.00
C ASN A 159 11.62 -12.69 -5.05
N PHE A 160 12.91 -12.85 -4.83
CA PHE A 160 13.67 -11.99 -3.92
C PHE A 160 13.64 -10.51 -4.31
N ARG A 161 13.67 -10.19 -5.61
CA ARG A 161 13.59 -8.80 -6.08
C ARG A 161 12.22 -8.20 -5.77
N ASN A 162 11.15 -8.96 -6.00
CA ASN A 162 9.78 -8.54 -5.66
C ASN A 162 9.63 -8.33 -4.15
N GLY A 163 10.10 -9.30 -3.34
CA GLY A 163 10.09 -9.18 -1.88
C GLY A 163 10.83 -7.94 -1.38
N MET A 164 11.96 -7.60 -2.00
CA MET A 164 12.73 -6.39 -1.66
C MET A 164 12.01 -5.09 -2.03
N GLU A 165 11.39 -5.03 -3.21
CA GLU A 165 10.58 -3.88 -3.61
C GLU A 165 9.41 -3.67 -2.64
N ILE A 166 8.74 -4.75 -2.25
CA ILE A 166 7.64 -4.71 -1.30
C ILE A 166 8.15 -4.27 0.08
N LEU A 167 9.25 -4.85 0.58
CA LEU A 167 9.82 -4.45 1.86
C LEU A 167 10.12 -2.94 1.90
N LYS A 168 10.72 -2.41 0.84
CA LYS A 168 10.98 -0.96 0.71
C LYS A 168 9.68 -0.15 0.77
N GLN A 169 8.62 -0.60 0.11
CA GLN A 169 7.31 0.06 0.18
C GLN A 169 6.73 0.03 1.60
N VAL A 170 6.75 -1.12 2.29
CA VAL A 170 6.22 -1.23 3.65
C VAL A 170 7.00 -0.33 4.62
N LEU A 171 8.33 -0.35 4.55
CA LEU A 171 9.19 0.49 5.41
C LEU A 171 9.00 1.98 5.13
N THR A 172 8.85 2.36 3.86
CA THR A 172 8.57 3.75 3.48
C THR A 172 7.20 4.19 4.00
N GLN A 173 6.18 3.35 3.87
CA GLN A 173 4.84 3.66 4.35
C GLN A 173 4.80 3.80 5.88
N LEU A 174 5.52 2.94 6.61
CA LEU A 174 5.71 3.08 8.06
C LEU A 174 6.31 4.44 8.42
N LEU A 175 7.37 4.85 7.69
CA LEU A 175 8.03 6.13 7.91
C LEU A 175 7.06 7.30 7.67
N LEU A 176 6.28 7.26 6.59
CA LEU A 176 5.29 8.29 6.27
C LEU A 176 4.21 8.41 7.35
N TYR A 177 3.65 7.29 7.82
CA TYR A 177 2.70 7.29 8.93
C TYR A 177 3.31 7.87 10.19
N TYR A 178 4.54 7.48 10.52
CA TYR A 178 5.21 7.96 11.73
C TYR A 178 5.56 9.46 11.67
N THR A 179 6.03 9.96 10.53
CA THR A 179 6.27 11.41 10.35
C THR A 179 4.98 12.21 10.49
N ARG A 180 3.89 11.74 9.89
CA ARG A 180 2.56 12.35 10.07
C ARG A 180 2.11 12.31 11.53
N PHE A 181 2.40 11.23 12.25
CA PHE A 181 2.07 11.12 13.67
C PHE A 181 2.77 12.20 14.49
N GLN A 182 4.08 12.38 14.29
CA GLN A 182 4.84 13.45 14.93
C GLN A 182 4.28 14.85 14.60
N ASP A 183 3.88 15.09 13.35
CA ASP A 183 3.28 16.36 12.93
C ASP A 183 1.93 16.63 13.56
N VAL A 184 1.06 15.62 13.62
CA VAL A 184 -0.26 15.71 14.25
C VAL A 184 -0.10 16.03 15.74
N LEU A 185 0.81 15.35 16.44
CA LEU A 185 1.08 15.64 17.86
C LEU A 185 1.53 17.08 18.06
N ARG A 186 2.48 17.57 17.25
CA ARG A 186 2.93 18.97 17.30
C ARG A 186 1.77 19.95 17.11
N LYS A 187 0.91 19.72 16.11
CA LYS A 187 -0.25 20.58 15.82
C LYS A 187 -1.26 20.59 16.97
N VAL A 188 -1.57 19.41 17.53
CA VAL A 188 -2.56 19.27 18.62
C VAL A 188 -2.10 19.98 19.89
N PHE A 189 -0.85 19.81 20.31
CA PHE A 189 -0.34 20.46 21.52
C PHE A 189 -0.11 21.97 21.31
N ALA A 190 0.35 22.38 20.13
CA ALA A 190 0.46 23.80 19.78
C ALA A 190 -0.92 24.50 19.79
N ALA A 191 -1.96 23.86 19.24
CA ALA A 191 -3.33 24.40 19.23
C ALA A 191 -3.92 24.55 20.63
N ARG A 192 -3.47 23.74 21.60
CA ARG A 192 -3.88 23.82 23.02
C ARG A 192 -3.12 24.91 23.81
N GLY A 193 -2.12 25.57 23.23
CA GLY A 193 -1.24 26.50 23.95
C GLY A 193 -0.46 25.82 25.09
N GLN A 194 -0.39 24.49 25.09
CA GLN A 194 0.28 23.70 26.12
C GLN A 194 1.72 23.42 25.70
N ALA A 195 2.63 23.47 26.66
CA ALA A 195 3.98 22.96 26.47
C ALA A 195 3.93 21.47 26.10
N MET A 196 4.87 21.02 25.27
CA MET A 196 4.93 19.64 24.80
C MET A 196 5.10 18.70 26.02
N PRO A 197 4.24 17.68 26.18
CA PRO A 197 4.31 16.79 27.33
C PRO A 197 5.65 16.05 27.44
N SER A 198 6.04 15.68 28.66
CA SER A 198 7.33 15.02 28.94
C SER A 198 7.54 13.72 28.16
N PHE A 199 6.49 12.91 27.96
CA PHE A 199 6.55 11.66 27.19
C PHE A 199 6.90 11.88 25.72
N CYS A 200 6.73 13.09 25.17
CA CYS A 200 7.13 13.35 23.79
C CYS A 200 8.66 13.30 23.59
N LYS A 201 9.45 13.31 24.67
CA LYS A 201 10.90 13.04 24.63
C LYS A 201 11.21 11.60 24.21
N ASP A 202 10.26 10.68 24.39
CA ASP A 202 10.40 9.28 24.00
C ASP A 202 10.08 9.06 22.50
N LEU A 203 9.71 10.12 21.77
CA LEU A 203 9.54 10.04 20.32
C LEU A 203 10.87 9.70 19.66
N VAL A 204 10.87 8.59 18.92
CA VAL A 204 12.00 8.13 18.13
C VAL A 204 12.27 9.16 17.02
N PRO A 205 13.51 9.63 16.86
CA PRO A 205 13.84 10.53 15.74
C PRO A 205 13.59 9.84 14.40
N THR A 206 12.95 10.53 13.46
CA THR A 206 12.73 10.02 12.09
C THR A 206 14.05 9.58 11.43
N ALA A 207 15.16 10.26 11.72
CA ALA A 207 16.49 9.89 11.24
C ALA A 207 16.96 8.50 11.74
N THR A 208 16.59 8.12 12.97
CA THR A 208 16.93 6.81 13.55
C THR A 208 16.17 5.70 12.84
N ILE A 209 14.87 5.90 12.59
CA ILE A 209 14.05 4.95 11.83
C ILE A 209 14.59 4.83 10.40
N LEU A 210 14.92 5.96 9.76
CA LEU A 210 15.48 5.97 8.41
C LEU A 210 16.83 5.24 8.31
N ALA A 211 17.70 5.40 9.31
CA ALA A 211 18.97 4.68 9.36
C ALA A 211 18.75 3.16 9.46
N GLU A 212 17.78 2.73 10.28
CA GLU A 212 17.43 1.31 10.41
C GLU A 212 16.81 0.78 9.11
N ILE A 213 15.90 1.51 8.47
CA ILE A 213 15.33 1.17 7.15
C ILE A 213 16.45 1.01 6.11
N LYS A 214 17.41 1.94 6.10
CA LYS A 214 18.56 1.88 5.19
C LYS A 214 19.40 0.63 5.43
N LYS A 215 19.58 0.19 6.67
CA LYS A 215 20.27 -1.07 6.97
C LYS A 215 19.59 -2.24 6.28
N TYR A 216 18.27 -2.41 6.41
CA TYR A 216 17.57 -3.50 5.72
C TYR A 216 17.56 -3.35 4.19
N ALA A 217 17.57 -2.12 3.69
CA ALA A 217 17.65 -1.85 2.24
C ALA A 217 19.06 -2.01 1.65
N LEU A 218 20.12 -1.94 2.49
CA LEU A 218 21.54 -2.01 2.12
C LEU A 218 22.26 -3.28 2.58
N SER A 219 21.67 -4.08 3.47
CA SER A 219 22.24 -5.35 3.98
C SER A 219 22.20 -6.48 2.94
N ILE A 220 22.15 -6.13 1.64
CA ILE A 220 22.24 -7.00 0.48
C ILE A 220 23.12 -6.30 -0.57
#